data_AF-A0A0Q9QCY9-F1
#
_entry.id   AF-A0A0Q9QCY9-F1
#
_cell.length_a   1.000
_cell.length_b   1.000
_cell.length_c   1.000
_cell.angle_alpha   90.00
_cell.angle_beta   90.00
_cell.angle_gamma   90.00
#
_symmetry.space_group_name_H-M   'P 1'
#
loop_
_entity.id
_entity.type
_entity.pdbx_description
1 polymer ?
#
loop_
_entity_poly.entity_id
_entity_poly.type
_entity_poly.pdbx_seq_one_letter_code
_entity_poly.pdbx_strand_id
1 'polypeptide(L)'
;MVRSIPPAHVHFFTTVTSEDLGHHHLLRLYTFNVNGTSYDQHVHQYQGISGIKYGHYHTFYGVTGPPIAIANGAHIHMLQGIMDPNLYNTGRRGALVKSAQKEGIIVQLHQHAYQGYSSIGFGYEPW
;
A
#
# COMPACT_ATOMS: atom_id res chain seq x y z
N MET A 1 -30.67 17.34 17.45
CA MET A 1 -29.32 17.54 16.87
C MET A 1 -29.24 16.73 15.60
N VAL A 2 -28.95 17.37 14.46
CA VAL A 2 -28.65 16.64 13.23
C VAL A 2 -27.32 15.95 13.44
N ARG A 3 -27.29 14.61 13.43
CA ARG A 3 -26.01 13.87 13.34
C ARG A 3 -25.44 14.18 11.96
N SER A 4 -24.44 15.05 11.91
CA SER A 4 -23.62 15.26 10.72
C SER A 4 -22.89 13.94 10.42
N ILE A 5 -23.04 13.45 9.20
CA ILE A 5 -22.26 12.31 8.70
C ILE A 5 -20.84 12.83 8.43
N PRO A 6 -19.78 12.21 9.00
CA PRO A 6 -18.41 12.59 8.69
C PRO A 6 -18.12 12.53 7.19
N PRO A 7 -17.30 13.44 6.64
CA PRO A 7 -17.00 13.43 5.21
C PRO A 7 -16.18 12.19 4.83
N ALA A 8 -16.45 11.63 3.65
CA ALA A 8 -15.59 10.61 3.08
C ALA A 8 -14.29 11.27 2.60
N HIS A 9 -13.22 10.51 2.69
CA HIS A 9 -11.91 10.94 2.24
C HIS A 9 -11.06 9.72 1.93
N VAL A 10 -9.90 9.97 1.34
CA VAL A 10 -8.87 8.97 1.02
C VAL A 10 -7.52 9.42 1.55
N HIS A 11 -6.59 8.47 1.62
CA HIS A 11 -5.21 8.68 2.00
C HIS A 11 -4.27 8.20 0.90
N PHE A 12 -3.15 8.92 0.72
CA PHE A 12 -2.06 8.48 -0.14
C PHE A 12 -0.96 7.86 0.71
N PHE A 13 -0.36 6.77 0.22
CA PHE A 13 0.83 6.16 0.82
C PHE A 13 1.97 6.11 -0.19
N THR A 14 3.17 6.37 0.31
CA THR A 14 4.43 6.02 -0.36
C THR A 14 5.32 5.28 0.64
N THR A 15 5.73 4.06 0.31
CA THR A 15 6.66 3.30 1.15
C THR A 15 7.50 2.34 0.30
N VAL A 16 8.54 1.76 0.89
CA VAL A 16 9.34 0.69 0.29
C VAL A 16 9.16 -0.59 1.08
N THR A 17 9.26 -1.72 0.41
CA THR A 17 9.20 -3.02 1.07
C THR A 17 10.50 -3.34 1.81
N SER A 18 10.46 -4.37 2.65
CA SER A 18 11.66 -5.02 3.16
C SER A 18 12.54 -5.50 2.01
N GLU A 19 13.84 -5.55 2.25
CA GLU A 19 14.78 -6.22 1.36
C GLU A 19 14.60 -7.73 1.48
N ASP A 20 14.45 -8.41 0.35
CA ASP A 20 14.51 -9.86 0.26
C ASP A 20 15.22 -10.21 -1.04
N LEU A 21 16.12 -11.20 -0.99
CA LEU A 21 17.01 -11.53 -2.11
C LEU A 21 17.69 -10.29 -2.74
N GLY A 22 18.12 -9.33 -1.91
CA GLY A 22 18.89 -8.15 -2.34
C GLY A 22 18.11 -7.06 -3.08
N HIS A 23 16.78 -7.15 -3.19
CA HIS A 23 15.95 -6.06 -3.74
C HIS A 23 14.73 -5.74 -2.88
N HIS A 24 14.10 -4.63 -3.20
CA HIS A 24 12.87 -4.12 -2.61
C HIS A 24 11.99 -3.50 -3.70
N HIS A 25 10.75 -3.18 -3.35
CA HIS A 25 9.84 -2.48 -4.24
C HIS A 25 9.32 -1.18 -3.64
N LEU A 26 9.10 -0.18 -4.51
CA LEU A 26 8.32 1.00 -4.19
C LEU A 26 6.82 0.67 -4.22
N LEU A 27 6.09 1.19 -3.23
CA LEU A 27 4.64 1.21 -3.16
C LEU A 27 4.14 2.65 -3.24
N ARG A 28 3.17 2.87 -4.13
CA ARG A 28 2.39 4.10 -4.21
C ARG A 28 0.93 3.71 -4.41
N LEU A 29 0.07 4.11 -3.50
CA LEU A 29 -1.34 3.74 -3.53
C LEU A 29 -2.23 4.82 -2.92
N TYR A 30 -3.50 4.78 -3.29
CA TYR A 30 -4.58 5.45 -2.60
C TYR A 30 -5.42 4.41 -1.87
N THR A 31 -6.01 4.81 -0.76
CA THR A 31 -7.03 4.01 -0.10
C THR A 31 -8.39 4.17 -0.77
N PHE A 32 -9.31 3.23 -0.50
CA PHE A 32 -10.73 3.42 -0.82
C PHE A 32 -11.36 4.44 0.14
N ASN A 33 -12.37 5.17 -0.33
CA ASN A 33 -13.00 6.23 0.44
C ASN A 33 -13.89 5.70 1.56
N VAL A 34 -13.82 6.32 2.74
CA VAL A 34 -14.65 5.99 3.91
C VAL A 34 -15.00 7.28 4.65
N ASN A 35 -16.23 7.37 5.15
CA ASN A 35 -16.67 8.45 6.04
C ASN A 35 -15.99 8.29 7.40
N GLY A 36 -15.26 9.31 7.85
CA GLY A 36 -14.51 9.19 9.09
C GLY A 36 -14.00 10.52 9.65
N THR A 37 -13.66 10.48 10.92
CA THR A 37 -13.01 11.54 11.68
C THR A 37 -11.76 11.00 12.34
N SER A 38 -10.93 11.89 12.88
CA SER A 38 -9.72 11.52 13.62
C SER A 38 -9.98 10.71 14.90
N TYR A 39 -11.25 10.49 15.30
CA TYR A 39 -11.62 9.97 16.61
C TYR A 39 -12.64 8.81 16.59
N ASP A 40 -13.08 8.34 15.43
CA ASP A 40 -14.16 7.33 15.31
C ASP A 40 -13.68 5.92 14.92
N GLN A 41 -12.37 5.68 14.94
CA GLN A 41 -11.75 4.38 14.67
C GLN A 41 -12.01 3.82 13.26
N HIS A 42 -12.42 4.64 12.30
CA HIS A 42 -12.57 4.19 10.92
C HIS A 42 -11.24 3.68 10.34
N VAL A 43 -11.34 2.80 9.35
CA VAL A 43 -10.20 2.23 8.63
C VAL A 43 -10.48 2.25 7.15
N HIS A 44 -9.43 2.25 6.34
CA HIS A 44 -9.58 2.16 4.89
C HIS A 44 -9.09 0.83 4.36
N GLN A 45 -9.84 0.27 3.41
CA GLN A 45 -9.31 -0.78 2.54
C GLN A 45 -8.31 -0.20 1.55
N TYR A 46 -7.35 -1.02 1.13
CA TYR A 46 -6.43 -0.71 0.04
C TYR A 46 -6.05 -1.96 -0.75
N GLN A 47 -5.66 -1.77 -2.01
CA GLN A 47 -5.07 -2.80 -2.85
C GLN A 47 -4.19 -2.18 -3.94
N GLY A 48 -3.24 -2.94 -4.46
CA GLY A 48 -2.39 -2.48 -5.56
C GLY A 48 -1.34 -3.48 -5.99
N ILE A 49 -0.45 -3.01 -6.87
CA ILE A 49 0.76 -3.72 -7.28
C ILE A 49 1.97 -2.87 -6.95
N SER A 50 3.07 -3.53 -6.63
CA SER A 50 4.35 -2.89 -6.42
C SER A 50 4.90 -2.30 -7.73
N GLY A 51 5.90 -1.44 -7.63
CA GLY A 51 6.62 -0.95 -8.80
C GLY A 51 7.19 -2.11 -9.64
N ILE A 52 6.93 -2.05 -10.95
CA ILE A 52 7.38 -3.07 -11.90
C ILE A 52 8.84 -2.79 -12.29
N LYS A 53 9.75 -3.74 -12.02
CA LYS A 53 11.15 -3.69 -12.45
C LYS A 53 11.47 -4.94 -13.27
N TYR A 54 11.87 -4.77 -14.53
CA TYR A 54 12.10 -5.88 -15.48
C TYR A 54 10.96 -6.91 -15.61
N GLY A 55 9.72 -6.45 -15.40
CA GLY A 55 8.52 -7.29 -15.43
C GLY A 55 8.22 -8.02 -14.12
N HIS A 56 9.06 -7.87 -13.09
CA HIS A 56 8.87 -8.40 -11.75
C HIS A 56 8.13 -7.38 -10.86
N TYR A 57 7.03 -7.83 -10.25
CA TYR A 57 6.21 -7.07 -9.32
C TYR A 57 5.42 -8.02 -8.41
N HIS A 58 4.79 -7.47 -7.38
CA HIS A 58 3.94 -8.19 -6.44
C HIS A 58 2.61 -7.48 -6.22
N THR A 59 1.59 -8.24 -5.86
CA THR A 59 0.28 -7.72 -5.43
C THR A 59 0.26 -7.52 -3.92
N PHE A 60 -0.51 -6.54 -3.46
CA PHE A 60 -0.75 -6.32 -2.04
C PHE A 60 -2.18 -5.78 -1.82
N TYR A 61 -2.76 -6.07 -0.67
CA TYR A 61 -4.05 -5.55 -0.23
C TYR A 61 -4.16 -5.64 1.28
N GLY A 62 -5.15 -4.96 1.85
CA GLY A 62 -5.41 -5.01 3.28
C GLY A 62 -6.31 -3.88 3.76
N VAL A 63 -6.25 -3.64 5.07
CA VAL A 63 -6.91 -2.53 5.74
C VAL A 63 -5.88 -1.75 6.55
N THR A 64 -6.04 -0.44 6.64
CA THR A 64 -5.20 0.39 7.49
C THR A 64 -5.49 0.12 8.97
N GLY A 65 -4.59 0.56 9.85
CA GLY A 65 -4.90 0.74 11.27
C GLY A 65 -5.89 1.90 11.49
N PRO A 66 -6.37 2.09 12.73
CA PRO A 66 -7.20 3.23 13.11
C PRO A 66 -6.53 4.59 12.86
N PRO A 67 -7.30 5.69 12.87
CA PRO A 67 -6.77 7.02 12.60
C PRO A 67 -5.87 7.48 13.74
N ILE A 68 -4.73 8.07 13.39
CA ILE A 68 -3.78 8.70 14.30
C ILE A 68 -3.96 10.21 14.16
N ALA A 69 -4.63 10.83 15.14
CA ALA A 69 -4.87 12.26 15.16
C ALA A 69 -3.55 13.05 15.20
N ILE A 70 -3.49 14.14 14.44
CA ILE A 70 -2.37 15.09 14.43
C ILE A 70 -2.83 16.50 14.82
N ALA A 71 -1.88 17.36 15.20
CA ALA A 71 -2.15 18.61 15.92
C ALA A 71 -3.12 19.59 15.22
N ASN A 72 -3.23 19.55 13.89
CA ASN A 72 -4.12 20.42 13.11
C ASN A 72 -5.56 19.87 12.96
N GLY A 73 -5.90 18.79 13.68
CA GLY A 73 -7.22 18.15 13.63
C GLY A 73 -7.38 17.12 12.52
N ALA A 74 -6.44 17.03 11.56
CA ALA A 74 -6.41 15.94 10.60
C ALA A 74 -5.94 14.63 11.26
N HIS A 75 -5.87 13.55 10.49
CA HIS A 75 -5.27 12.30 10.91
C HIS A 75 -4.52 11.64 9.74
N ILE A 76 -3.73 10.64 10.10
CA ILE A 76 -3.05 9.71 9.19
C ILE A 76 -3.38 8.28 9.62
N HIS A 77 -3.01 7.32 8.80
CA HIS A 77 -3.13 5.90 9.09
C HIS A 77 -1.79 5.20 8.89
N MET A 78 -1.59 4.11 9.63
CA MET A 78 -0.54 3.14 9.33
C MET A 78 -1.13 2.02 8.45
N LEU A 79 -0.36 1.55 7.47
CA LEU A 79 -0.56 0.25 6.86
C LEU A 79 0.62 -0.66 7.15
N GLN A 80 0.39 -1.96 7.14
CA GLN A 80 1.42 -2.99 7.17
C GLN A 80 0.90 -4.29 6.54
N GLY A 81 1.80 -5.12 6.05
CA GLY A 81 1.45 -6.41 5.49
C GLY A 81 2.61 -7.14 4.85
N ILE A 82 2.30 -8.25 4.21
CA ILE A 82 3.21 -9.03 3.39
C ILE A 82 2.59 -9.11 2.00
N MET A 83 3.41 -8.88 0.97
CA MET A 83 2.96 -8.99 -0.41
C MET A 83 2.66 -10.43 -0.79
N ASP A 84 1.70 -10.64 -1.67
CA ASP A 84 1.41 -11.97 -2.18
C ASP A 84 2.55 -12.49 -3.07
N PRO A 85 2.81 -13.82 -3.05
CA PRO A 85 3.70 -14.44 -4.01
C PRO A 85 3.08 -14.33 -5.41
N ASN A 86 3.77 -13.64 -6.32
CA ASN A 86 3.27 -13.49 -7.68
C ASN A 86 3.77 -14.63 -8.58
N LEU A 87 2.92 -15.63 -8.80
CA LEU A 87 3.22 -16.78 -9.68
C LEU A 87 3.43 -16.39 -11.16
N TYR A 88 2.99 -15.21 -11.60
CA TYR A 88 3.33 -14.72 -12.95
C TYR A 88 4.83 -14.46 -13.13
N ASN A 89 5.58 -14.31 -12.03
CA ASN A 89 7.01 -14.10 -12.11
C ASN A 89 7.77 -15.35 -12.60
N THR A 90 7.22 -16.56 -12.42
CA THR A 90 7.96 -17.82 -12.60
C THR A 90 7.92 -18.40 -14.02
N GLY A 91 6.77 -18.41 -14.71
CA GLY A 91 6.60 -19.31 -15.87
C GLY A 91 6.24 -18.69 -17.22
N ARG A 92 5.35 -17.68 -17.27
CA ARG A 92 4.72 -17.28 -18.54
C ARG A 92 5.43 -16.16 -19.32
N ARG A 93 6.31 -15.38 -18.68
CA ARG A 93 6.98 -14.22 -19.30
C ARG A 93 8.47 -14.04 -18.94
N GLY A 94 9.04 -15.00 -18.21
CA GLY A 94 10.45 -15.00 -17.81
C GLY A 94 10.86 -13.81 -16.95
N ALA A 95 9.97 -13.26 -16.13
CA ALA A 95 10.28 -12.08 -15.31
C ALA A 95 11.36 -12.38 -14.26
N LEU A 96 11.35 -13.56 -13.62
CA LEU A 96 12.47 -14.01 -12.78
C LEU A 96 13.76 -14.16 -13.59
N VAL A 97 13.72 -14.79 -14.77
CA VAL A 97 14.92 -14.95 -15.62
C VAL A 97 15.51 -13.60 -16.03
N LYS A 98 14.67 -12.65 -16.47
CA LYS A 98 15.09 -11.29 -16.84
C LYS A 98 15.64 -10.53 -15.64
N SER A 99 15.00 -10.66 -14.49
CA SER A 99 15.43 -10.01 -13.26
C SER A 99 16.76 -10.60 -12.76
N ALA A 100 16.93 -11.91 -12.78
CA ALA A 100 18.20 -12.57 -12.49
C ALA A 100 19.31 -12.15 -13.48
N GLN A 101 19.03 -12.07 -14.77
CA GLN A 101 20.01 -11.62 -15.77
C GLN A 101 20.43 -10.15 -15.60
N LYS A 102 19.55 -9.31 -15.06
CA LYS A 102 19.80 -7.86 -14.89
C LYS A 102 20.37 -7.51 -13.54
N GLU A 103 19.88 -8.14 -12.48
CA GLU A 103 20.19 -7.80 -11.09
C GLU A 103 21.01 -8.89 -10.39
N GLY A 104 21.06 -10.12 -10.91
CA GLY A 104 21.85 -11.22 -10.34
C GLY A 104 21.26 -11.86 -9.07
N ILE A 105 20.21 -11.26 -8.49
CA ILE A 105 19.73 -11.59 -7.14
C ILE A 105 18.31 -12.17 -7.11
N ILE A 106 17.48 -11.89 -8.12
CA ILE A 106 16.07 -12.29 -8.18
C ILE A 106 15.92 -13.67 -8.84
N VAL A 107 16.23 -14.73 -8.09
CA VAL A 107 16.39 -16.09 -8.65
C VAL A 107 15.24 -17.06 -8.36
N GLN A 108 14.35 -16.72 -7.42
CA GLN A 108 13.25 -17.60 -6.99
C GLN A 108 11.99 -16.80 -6.63
N LEU A 109 10.87 -17.50 -6.48
CA LEU A 109 9.65 -16.90 -5.92
C LEU A 109 9.89 -16.50 -4.47
N HIS A 110 9.42 -15.32 -4.08
CA HIS A 110 9.60 -14.76 -2.75
C HIS A 110 8.50 -13.72 -2.44
N GLN A 111 8.59 -13.07 -1.28
CA GLN A 111 7.65 -12.07 -0.81
C GLN A 111 8.42 -10.96 -0.08
N HIS A 112 7.79 -9.79 0.06
CA HIS A 112 8.33 -8.72 0.88
C HIS A 112 7.30 -8.27 1.90
N ALA A 113 7.75 -7.94 3.11
CA ALA A 113 6.95 -7.20 4.08
C ALA A 113 6.91 -5.71 3.71
N TYR A 114 5.90 -4.99 4.14
CA TYR A 114 5.81 -3.54 4.00
C TYR A 114 5.12 -2.92 5.20
N GLN A 115 5.46 -1.67 5.48
CA GLN A 115 4.74 -0.81 6.41
C GLN A 115 4.92 0.65 6.02
N GLY A 116 4.01 1.52 6.42
CA GLY A 116 4.14 2.95 6.15
C GLY A 116 2.99 3.77 6.72
N TYR A 117 3.23 5.07 6.85
CA TYR A 117 2.22 6.04 7.23
C TYR A 117 1.69 6.78 6.00
N SER A 118 0.41 7.15 6.03
CA SER A 118 -0.19 7.94 4.95
C SER A 118 0.18 9.42 5.03
N SER A 119 -0.12 10.13 3.94
CA SER A 119 -0.41 11.55 3.97
C SER A 119 -1.65 11.84 4.84
N ILE A 120 -1.89 13.12 5.12
CA ILE A 120 -3.21 13.57 5.57
C ILE A 120 -4.30 13.18 4.56
N GLY A 121 -5.55 13.13 5.03
CA GLY A 121 -6.71 12.86 4.18
C GLY A 121 -6.93 13.96 3.14
N PHE A 122 -7.48 13.59 1.99
CA PHE A 122 -7.93 14.51 0.94
C PHE A 122 -9.14 13.90 0.19
N GLY A 123 -9.71 14.64 -0.76
CA GLY A 123 -10.93 14.20 -1.46
C GLY A 123 -12.20 14.39 -0.63
N TYR A 124 -12.23 15.43 0.22
CA TYR A 124 -13.41 15.85 1.01
C TYR A 124 -14.48 16.51 0.13
N GLU A 125 -14.95 15.80 -0.89
CA GLU A 125 -15.95 16.31 -1.82
C GLU A 125 -17.29 16.55 -1.07
N PRO A 126 -17.89 17.74 -1.19
CA PRO A 126 -19.20 18.00 -0.61
C PRO A 126 -20.28 17.37 -1.51
N TRP A 127 -20.88 16.26 -1.08
CA TRP A 127 -22.14 15.76 -1.64
C TRP A 127 -23.35 16.48 -1.03
#